data_AF-A0AAV6HYR2-F1
#
_entry.id   AF-A0AAV6HYR2-F1
#
_cell.length_a   1.000
_cell.length_b   1.000
_cell.length_c   1.000
_cell.angle_alpha   90.00
_cell.angle_beta   90.00
_cell.angle_gamma   90.00
#
_symmetry.space_group_name_H-M   'P 1'
#
loop_
_entity.id
_entity.type
_entity.pdbx_description
1 polymer ?
#
loop_
_entity_poly.entity_id
_entity_poly.type
_entity_poly.pdbx_seq_one_letter_code
_entity_poly.pdbx_strand_id
1 'polypeptide(L)'
;MQWPGSYCDTRQSCCYPETGKPDEDFGIHGLWPNYNDGTYPSSCDRSNSFDESKISDLLSRLEKDWPTLACPSGDGIKFWGHEWSKHGTCSESLLDQYSYFQKALDLKAKANLLQALQTAGIYYSYAFSSLICFI
;
A
#
# COMPACT_ATOMS: atom_id res chain seq x y z
N MET A 1 -5.49 -0.81 1.28
CA MET A 1 -4.75 -1.88 1.97
C MET A 1 -4.90 -3.17 1.18
N GLN A 2 -3.91 -4.04 1.20
CA GLN A 2 -3.91 -5.34 0.52
C GLN A 2 -3.30 -6.42 1.42
N TRP A 3 -3.76 -7.66 1.26
CA TRP A 3 -3.18 -8.82 1.96
C TRP A 3 -2.19 -9.54 1.02
N PRO A 4 -0.88 -9.58 1.34
CA PRO A 4 0.12 -10.19 0.45
C PRO A 4 -0.17 -11.64 0.10
N GLY A 5 -0.69 -12.43 1.05
CA GLY A 5 -1.04 -13.83 0.81
C GLY A 5 -2.07 -14.01 -0.30
N SER A 6 -3.12 -13.17 -0.32
CA SER A 6 -4.17 -13.25 -1.35
C SER A 6 -3.74 -12.65 -2.68
N TYR A 7 -2.79 -11.71 -2.68
CA TYR A 7 -2.21 -11.19 -3.92
C TYR A 7 -1.37 -12.27 -4.62
N CYS A 8 -0.56 -13.01 -3.84
CA CYS A 8 0.41 -13.97 -4.36
C CYS A 8 -0.16 -15.38 -4.60
N ASP A 9 -1.34 -15.71 -4.05
CA ASP A 9 -2.00 -17.00 -4.26
C ASP A 9 -3.01 -17.00 -5.44
N THR A 10 -2.62 -16.35 -6.54
CA THR A 10 -3.43 -16.31 -7.77
C THR A 10 -2.70 -16.98 -8.93
N ARG A 11 -3.36 -17.07 -10.09
CA ARG A 11 -2.69 -17.51 -11.33
C ARG A 11 -1.71 -16.48 -11.90
N GLN A 12 -1.75 -15.23 -11.41
CA GLN A 12 -0.83 -14.18 -11.83
C GLN A 12 0.47 -14.30 -11.05
N SER A 13 1.58 -13.92 -11.68
CA SER A 13 2.88 -13.92 -11.02
C SER A 13 2.92 -12.88 -9.89
N CYS A 14 3.49 -13.28 -8.76
CA CYS A 14 3.88 -12.39 -7.66
C CYS A 14 5.39 -12.53 -7.43
N CYS A 15 6.04 -11.42 -7.12
CA CYS A 15 7.45 -11.36 -6.77
C CYS A 15 7.58 -10.61 -5.44
N TYR A 16 8.38 -11.14 -4.51
CA TYR A 16 8.70 -10.41 -3.30
C TYR A 16 9.61 -9.22 -3.61
N PRO A 17 9.54 -8.12 -2.84
CA PRO A 17 10.48 -7.01 -2.92
C PRO A 17 11.94 -7.45 -2.82
N GLU A 18 12.85 -6.58 -3.23
CA GLU A 18 14.30 -6.81 -3.06
C GLU A 18 14.71 -6.93 -1.58
N THR A 19 13.93 -6.32 -0.68
CA THR A 19 14.08 -6.44 0.78
C THR A 19 13.62 -7.78 1.34
N GLY A 20 13.05 -8.67 0.52
CA GLY A 20 12.63 -10.03 0.89
C GLY A 20 11.12 -10.20 1.02
N LYS A 21 10.68 -11.35 1.57
CA LYS A 21 9.26 -11.64 1.81
C LYS A 21 8.69 -10.60 2.78
N PRO A 22 7.59 -9.90 2.44
CA PRO A 22 6.95 -8.96 3.36
C PRO A 22 6.43 -9.63 4.62
N ASP A 23 6.28 -8.84 5.68
CA ASP A 23 5.62 -9.26 6.92
C ASP A 23 4.22 -9.83 6.62
N GLU A 24 3.77 -10.76 7.47
CA GLU A 24 2.43 -11.34 7.39
C GLU A 24 1.37 -10.38 7.96
N ASP A 25 1.33 -9.17 7.41
CA ASP A 25 0.42 -8.09 7.75
C ASP A 25 -0.14 -7.45 6.46
N PHE A 26 -1.18 -6.63 6.59
CA PHE A 26 -1.72 -5.87 5.47
C PHE A 26 -0.73 -4.80 5.01
N GLY A 27 -0.35 -4.84 3.73
CA GLY A 27 0.38 -3.75 3.09
C GLY A 27 -0.55 -2.62 2.65
N ILE A 28 -0.01 -1.41 2.54
CA ILE A 28 -0.68 -0.30 1.85
C ILE A 28 -0.71 -0.62 0.36
N HIS A 29 -1.82 -0.24 -0.29
CA HIS A 29 -1.92 -0.24 -1.74
C HIS A 29 -1.91 1.20 -2.25
N GLY A 30 -2.76 2.05 -1.66
CA GLY A 30 -2.86 3.45 -1.99
C GLY A 30 -3.76 4.25 -1.05
N LEU A 31 -3.66 5.58 -1.16
CA LEU A 31 -4.53 6.56 -0.53
C LEU A 31 -5.18 7.38 -1.66
N TRP A 32 -6.46 7.12 -1.94
CA TRP A 32 -7.08 7.60 -3.19
C TRP A 32 -8.14 8.66 -2.91
N PRO A 33 -7.94 9.91 -3.36
CA PRO A 33 -9.01 10.90 -3.39
C PRO A 33 -10.19 10.37 -4.21
N ASN A 34 -11.41 10.58 -3.70
CA ASN A 34 -12.64 10.12 -4.32
C ASN A 34 -13.73 11.18 -4.14
N TYR A 35 -14.64 11.27 -5.10
CA TYR A 35 -15.82 12.11 -4.98
C TYR A 35 -16.99 11.33 -4.37
N ASN A 36 -17.96 12.05 -3.81
CA ASN A 36 -19.14 11.44 -3.16
C ASN A 36 -20.09 10.76 -4.15
N ASP A 37 -19.99 11.08 -5.44
CA ASP A 37 -20.78 10.45 -6.51
C ASP A 37 -20.18 9.11 -7.00
N GLY A 38 -19.08 8.67 -6.40
CA GLY A 38 -18.38 7.43 -6.75
C GLY A 38 -17.35 7.59 -7.87
N THR A 39 -17.29 8.74 -8.54
CA THR A 39 -16.19 9.05 -9.47
C THR A 39 -14.92 9.44 -8.70
N TYR A 40 -13.77 9.47 -9.39
CA TYR A 40 -12.50 9.85 -8.77
C TYR A 40 -11.63 10.69 -9.71
N PRO A 41 -10.89 11.67 -9.19
CA PRO A 41 -9.87 12.36 -9.95
C PRO A 41 -8.64 11.45 -10.13
N SER A 42 -7.91 11.63 -11.24
CA SER A 42 -6.68 10.89 -11.49
C SER A 42 -5.67 11.70 -12.31
N SER A 43 -4.38 11.57 -12.00
CA SER A 43 -3.28 12.22 -12.75
C SER A 43 -3.46 13.73 -12.88
N CYS A 44 -3.74 14.39 -11.75
CA CYS A 44 -4.19 15.78 -11.70
C CYS A 44 -3.09 16.81 -11.98
N ASP A 45 -1.84 16.50 -11.64
CA ASP A 45 -0.69 17.33 -11.99
C ASP A 45 0.42 16.46 -12.61
N ARG A 46 0.73 16.71 -13.89
CA ARG A 46 1.81 16.02 -14.61
C ARG A 46 3.16 16.69 -14.44
N SER A 47 3.18 17.92 -13.93
CA SER A 47 4.40 18.69 -13.68
C SER A 47 5.03 18.37 -12.32
N ASN A 48 4.24 17.86 -11.37
CA ASN A 48 4.72 17.43 -10.06
C ASN A 48 5.07 15.93 -10.03
N SER A 49 6.16 15.58 -10.71
CA SER A 49 6.67 14.21 -10.71
C SER A 49 7.10 13.76 -9.32
N PHE A 50 6.97 12.46 -9.06
CA PHE A 50 7.49 11.83 -7.85
C PHE A 50 8.99 12.11 -7.68
N ASP A 51 9.38 12.51 -6.48
CA ASP A 51 10.75 12.82 -6.10
C ASP A 51 11.12 12.09 -4.80
N GLU A 52 11.84 10.98 -4.93
CA GLU A 52 12.27 10.13 -3.80
C GLU A 52 12.98 10.91 -2.70
N SER A 53 13.73 11.96 -3.05
CA SER A 53 14.49 12.75 -2.06
C SER A 53 13.59 13.42 -1.02
N LYS A 54 12.34 13.74 -1.39
CA LYS A 54 11.34 14.33 -0.50
C LYS A 54 10.80 13.38 0.56
N ILE A 55 11.07 12.08 0.45
CA ILE A 55 10.55 11.04 1.36
C ILE A 55 11.65 10.10 1.88
N SER A 56 12.90 10.55 1.81
CA SER A 56 14.08 9.72 2.15
C SER A 56 14.03 9.12 3.56
N ASP A 57 13.50 9.87 4.53
CA ASP A 57 13.28 9.43 5.92
C ASP A 57 12.11 8.43 6.08
N LEU A 58 11.23 8.33 5.08
CA LEU A 58 10.09 7.39 5.06
C LEU A 58 10.41 6.06 4.38
N LEU A 59 11.51 5.95 3.63
CA LEU A 59 11.80 4.79 2.77
C LEU A 59 11.74 3.47 3.53
N SER A 60 12.41 3.37 4.68
CA SER A 60 12.40 2.15 5.50
C SER A 60 10.99 1.71 5.94
N ARG A 61 10.10 2.67 6.21
CA ARG A 61 8.70 2.39 6.52
C ARG A 61 7.93 2.00 5.27
N LEU A 62 8.16 2.67 4.14
CA LEU A 62 7.49 2.36 2.87
C LEU A 62 7.85 0.97 2.34
N GLU A 63 9.11 0.56 2.42
CA GLU A 63 9.57 -0.79 2.04
C GLU A 63 8.84 -1.87 2.84
N LYS A 64 8.64 -1.63 4.14
CA LYS A 64 7.97 -2.55 5.05
C LYS A 64 6.45 -2.55 4.88
N ASP A 65 5.86 -1.36 4.89
CA ASP A 65 4.43 -1.15 5.07
C ASP A 65 3.68 -0.92 3.75
N TRP A 66 4.38 -0.59 2.68
CA TRP A 66 3.85 -0.38 1.32
C TRP A 66 4.67 -1.11 0.24
N PRO A 67 4.94 -2.43 0.40
CA PRO A 67 5.78 -3.17 -0.53
C PRO A 67 5.11 -3.36 -1.90
N THR A 68 5.93 -3.42 -2.95
CA THR A 68 5.48 -3.93 -4.25
C THR A 68 5.47 -5.46 -4.26
N LEU A 69 4.46 -6.06 -4.91
CA LEU A 69 4.38 -7.50 -5.15
C LEU A 69 4.38 -7.84 -6.65
N ALA A 70 4.53 -6.83 -7.51
CA ALA A 70 4.60 -7.00 -8.95
C ALA A 70 5.92 -7.65 -9.38
N CYS A 71 5.90 -8.33 -10.53
CA CYS A 71 7.10 -8.92 -11.12
C CYS A 71 7.68 -8.02 -12.24
N PRO A 72 9.03 -7.99 -12.41
CA PRO A 72 10.03 -8.62 -11.55
C PRO A 72 10.09 -7.96 -10.15
N SER A 73 10.82 -8.60 -9.22
CA SER A 73 11.14 -8.02 -7.91
C SER A 73 11.66 -6.58 -8.06
N GLY A 74 11.33 -5.72 -7.10
CA GLY A 74 11.76 -4.32 -7.13
C GLY A 74 11.76 -3.68 -5.75
N ASP A 75 12.34 -2.49 -5.70
CA ASP A 75 12.54 -1.63 -4.52
C ASP A 75 11.26 -0.90 -4.04
N GLY A 76 10.21 -0.87 -4.87
CA GLY A 76 8.96 -0.17 -4.58
C GLY A 76 8.86 1.24 -5.15
N ILE A 77 9.96 1.86 -5.60
CA ILE A 77 10.01 3.24 -6.12
C ILE A 77 9.04 3.44 -7.29
N LYS A 78 9.02 2.49 -8.23
CA LYS A 78 8.08 2.53 -9.37
C LYS A 78 6.62 2.50 -8.90
N PHE A 79 6.32 1.71 -7.86
CA PHE A 79 4.97 1.59 -7.34
C PHE A 79 4.55 2.86 -6.61
N TRP A 80 5.38 3.39 -5.72
CA TRP A 80 5.10 4.65 -5.02
C TRP A 80 5.00 5.83 -5.99
N GLY A 81 5.86 5.89 -7.01
CA GLY A 81 5.78 6.88 -8.08
C GLY A 81 4.47 6.80 -8.87
N HIS A 82 3.95 5.59 -9.13
CA HIS A 82 2.64 5.40 -9.75
C HIS A 82 1.52 5.94 -8.86
N GLU A 83 1.52 5.58 -7.58
CA GLU A 83 0.50 6.00 -6.62
C GLU A 83 0.53 7.52 -6.41
N TRP A 84 1.71 8.13 -6.33
CA TRP A 84 1.85 9.58 -6.29
C TRP A 84 1.29 10.23 -7.56
N SER A 85 1.81 9.84 -8.74
CA SER A 85 1.43 10.47 -10.00
C SER A 85 -0.07 10.34 -10.29
N LYS A 86 -0.66 9.18 -10.03
CA LYS A 86 -2.06 8.90 -10.35
C LYS A 86 -3.03 9.42 -9.29
N HIS A 87 -2.67 9.34 -8.00
CA HIS A 87 -3.59 9.62 -6.90
C HIS A 87 -3.10 10.76 -5.99
N GLY A 88 -1.82 10.75 -5.60
CA GLY A 88 -1.23 11.78 -4.73
C GLY A 88 -1.33 13.20 -5.29
N THR A 89 -1.08 13.38 -6.59
CA THR A 89 -1.19 14.68 -7.28
C THR A 89 -2.60 15.28 -7.21
N CYS A 90 -3.63 14.45 -7.01
CA CYS A 90 -5.01 14.90 -6.84
C CYS A 90 -5.34 15.36 -5.42
N SER A 91 -4.37 15.28 -4.49
CA SER A 91 -4.51 15.72 -3.09
C SER A 91 -3.60 16.89 -2.73
N GLU A 92 -2.89 17.48 -3.69
CA GLU A 92 -1.87 18.52 -3.48
C GLU A 92 -2.36 19.78 -2.77
N SER A 93 -3.66 20.09 -2.88
CA SER A 93 -4.29 21.18 -2.14
C SER A 93 -4.27 20.99 -0.62
N LEU A 94 -4.02 19.76 -0.14
CA LEU A 94 -4.03 19.37 1.26
C LEU A 94 -2.75 18.65 1.70
N LEU A 95 -2.16 17.85 0.82
CA LEU A 95 -1.03 16.96 1.10
C LEU A 95 0.01 17.12 0.01
N ASP A 96 1.19 17.64 0.37
CA ASP A 96 2.37 17.49 -0.49
C ASP A 96 2.84 16.03 -0.53
N GLN A 97 3.87 15.74 -1.33
CA GLN A 97 4.35 14.36 -1.50
C GLN A 97 4.74 13.71 -0.17
N TYR A 98 5.49 14.42 0.68
CA TYR A 98 5.87 13.91 1.99
C TYR A 98 4.63 13.58 2.84
N SER A 99 3.73 14.55 2.95
CA SER A 99 2.52 14.44 3.77
C SER A 99 1.59 13.34 3.26
N TYR A 100 1.51 13.11 1.95
CA TYR A 100 0.74 12.02 1.34
C TYR A 100 1.22 10.64 1.81
N PHE A 101 2.52 10.37 1.69
CA PHE A 101 3.10 9.09 2.11
C PHE A 101 3.08 8.93 3.63
N GLN A 102 3.42 9.98 4.38
CA GLN A 102 3.36 9.97 5.85
C GLN A 102 1.92 9.68 6.32
N LYS A 103 0.92 10.32 5.71
CA LYS A 103 -0.49 10.12 6.07
C LYS A 103 -0.95 8.70 5.81
N ALA A 104 -0.58 8.10 4.69
CA ALA A 104 -0.92 6.72 4.37
C ALA A 104 -0.30 5.74 5.38
N LEU A 105 0.98 5.94 5.74
CA LEU A 105 1.67 5.16 6.78
C LEU A 105 0.96 5.29 8.14
N ASP A 106 0.60 6.51 8.54
CA ASP A 106 -0.09 6.75 9.81
C ASP A 106 -1.48 6.13 9.85
N LEU A 107 -2.21 6.18 8.73
CA LEU A 107 -3.52 5.54 8.59
C LEU A 107 -3.41 4.02 8.69
N LYS A 108 -2.40 3.39 8.06
CA LYS A 108 -2.15 1.94 8.25
C LYS A 108 -1.89 1.61 9.71
N ALA A 109 -0.97 2.34 10.35
CA ALA A 109 -0.60 2.10 11.75
C ALA A 109 -1.81 2.26 12.68
N LYS A 110 -2.65 3.28 12.43
CA LYS A 110 -3.87 3.52 13.20
C LYS A 110 -4.94 2.46 12.96
N ALA A 111 -5.11 2.00 11.72
CA ALA A 111 -6.13 1.00 11.38
C ALA A 111 -5.80 -0.38 11.98
N ASN A 112 -4.52 -0.74 12.01
CA ASN A 112 -4.00 -2.00 12.57
C ASN A 112 -4.91 -3.21 12.28
N LEU A 113 -5.19 -3.41 10.99
CA LEU A 113 -6.25 -4.32 10.53
C LEU A 113 -6.04 -5.76 11.00
N LEU A 114 -4.79 -6.25 10.99
CA LEU A 114 -4.49 -7.60 11.46
C LEU A 114 -4.86 -7.76 12.94
N GLN A 115 -4.42 -6.83 13.80
CA GLN A 115 -4.77 -6.88 15.22
C GLN A 115 -6.28 -6.75 15.45
N ALA A 116 -6.96 -5.87 14.71
CA ALA A 116 -8.40 -5.70 14.82
C ALA A 116 -9.15 -6.99 14.48
N LEU A 117 -8.75 -7.67 13.41
CA LEU A 117 -9.31 -8.95 12.99
C LEU A 117 -9.00 -10.06 14.02
N GLN A 118 -7.76 -10.19 14.47
CA GLN A 118 -7.36 -11.18 15.47
C GLN A 118 -8.12 -11.00 16.78
N THR A 119 -8.36 -9.74 17.19
CA THR A 119 -9.16 -9.42 18.38
C THR A 119 -10.62 -9.86 18.23
N ALA A 120 -11.14 -9.85 17.01
CA ALA A 120 -12.47 -10.35 16.67
C ALA A 120 -12.52 -11.87 16.44
N GLY A 121 -11.44 -12.62 16.73
CA GLY A 121 -11.37 -14.07 16.53
C GLY A 121 -11.16 -14.48 15.06
N ILE A 122 -10.78 -13.53 14.20
CA ILE A 122 -10.46 -13.78 12.80
C ILE A 122 -8.94 -13.92 12.66
N TYR A 123 -8.51 -15.12 12.26
CA TYR A 123 -7.11 -15.42 12.02
C TYR A 123 -6.88 -15.84 10.57
N TYR A 124 -5.71 -15.52 10.03
CA TYR A 124 -5.25 -16.15 8.80
C TYR A 124 -4.81 -17.59 9.13
N SER A 125 -5.12 -18.55 8.25
CA SER A 125 -4.67 -19.93 8.41
C SER A 125 -4.02 -20.42 7.12
N TYR A 126 -2.90 -21.15 7.24
CA TYR A 126 -2.26 -21.78 6.09
C TYR A 126 -3.05 -22.99 5.55
N ALA A 127 -4.10 -23.43 6.25
CA ALA A 127 -4.98 -24.52 5.82
C ALA A 127 -5.92 -24.10 4.68
N PHE A 128 -6.21 -22.81 4.56
CA PHE A 128 -6.97 -22.22 3.47
C PHE A 128 -6.35 -20.87 3.14
N SER A 129 -5.51 -20.81 2.11
CA SER A 129 -4.87 -19.59 1.60
C SER A 129 -5.83 -18.46 1.19
N SER A 130 -7.13 -18.64 1.42
CA SER A 130 -8.21 -17.73 1.05
C SER A 130 -9.33 -17.57 2.09
N LEU A 131 -9.26 -18.20 3.28
CA LEU A 131 -10.29 -18.00 4.31
C LEU A 131 -9.73 -17.52 5.65
N ILE A 132 -10.17 -16.31 6.01
CA ILE A 132 -10.35 -15.85 7.38
C ILE A 132 -11.17 -16.91 8.13
N CYS A 133 -10.56 -17.57 9.10
CA CYS A 133 -11.24 -18.57 9.91
C CYS A 133 -11.90 -17.86 11.10
N PHE A 134 -13.22 -18.02 11.25
CA PHE A 134 -13.91 -17.75 12.51
C PHE A 134 -13.80 -19.01 13.37
N ILE A 135 -13.22 -18.88 14.57
CA ILE A 135 -13.29 -19.95 15.59
C ILE A 135 -14.59 -19.84 16.37
#